data_AF-A0AAN4YI13-F1
#
_entry.id   AF-A0AAN4YI13-F1
#
_cell.length_a   1.000
_cell.length_b   1.000
_cell.length_c   1.000
_cell.angle_alpha   90.00
_cell.angle_beta   90.00
_cell.angle_gamma   90.00
#
_symmetry.space_group_name_H-M   'P 1'
#
loop_
_entity.id
_entity.type
_entity.pdbx_description
1 polymer ?
#
loop_
_entity_poly.entity_id
_entity_poly.type
_entity_poly.pdbx_seq_one_letter_code
_entity_poly.pdbx_strand_id
1 'polypeptide(L)'
;MAVTVDDKKITQQVSIGGKQVSEQSDDKSINPTFLYSSNECYLGTCGTVAGYSWDKLTIHLSQADPNFGNTLNLMNATSSGFATSDQGKTWYAESIKINEDYFYSDGSRKECSV
;
A
#
# COMPACT_ATOMS: atom_id res chain seq x y z
N MET A 1 -3.91 6.69 -5.97
CA MET A 1 -4.90 5.66 -5.59
C MET A 1 -5.72 6.21 -4.43
N ALA A 2 -7.00 5.90 -4.35
CA ALA A 2 -7.84 6.21 -3.21
C ALA A 2 -8.66 4.97 -2.82
N VAL A 3 -8.81 4.73 -1.52
CA VAL A 3 -9.72 3.73 -0.96
C VAL A 3 -10.73 4.46 -0.10
N THR A 4 -12.02 4.22 -0.31
CA THR A 4 -13.11 4.86 0.43
C THR A 4 -14.08 3.82 0.96
N VAL A 5 -14.51 4.00 2.20
CA VAL A 5 -15.53 3.19 2.86
C VAL A 5 -16.70 4.10 3.16
N ASP A 6 -17.83 3.90 2.46
CA ASP A 6 -19.06 4.65 2.70
C ASP A 6 -20.13 3.74 3.33
N ASP A 7 -21.38 4.21 3.44
CA ASP A 7 -22.46 3.44 4.07
C ASP A 7 -22.83 2.16 3.30
N LYS A 8 -22.51 2.06 2.01
CA LYS A 8 -23.00 1.03 1.10
C LYS A 8 -21.90 0.10 0.60
N LYS A 9 -20.68 0.61 0.38
CA LYS A 9 -19.60 -0.14 -0.26
C LYS A 9 -18.21 0.31 0.16
N ILE A 10 -17.26 -0.55 -0.14
CA ILE A 10 -15.82 -0.26 -0.14
C ILE A 10 -15.44 -0.05 -1.60
N THR A 11 -14.69 1.00 -1.91
CA THR A 11 -14.28 1.30 -3.29
C THR A 11 -12.80 1.66 -3.34
N GLN A 12 -12.06 0.99 -4.21
CA GLN A 12 -10.68 1.33 -4.56
C GLN A 12 -10.66 1.92 -5.97
N GLN A 13 -10.01 3.07 -6.13
CA GLN A 13 -9.85 3.76 -7.40
C GLN A 13 -8.38 4.08 -7.67
N VAL A 14 -7.98 3.88 -8.93
CA VAL A 14 -6.65 4.27 -9.43
C VAL A 14 -6.84 5.28 -10.55
N SER A 15 -6.10 6.38 -10.46
CA SER A 15 -6.10 7.45 -11.46
C SER A 15 -4.68 7.76 -11.90
N ILE A 16 -4.50 8.00 -13.20
CA ILE A 16 -3.24 8.41 -13.82
C ILE A 16 -3.51 9.71 -14.56
N GLY A 17 -2.72 10.76 -14.31
CA GLY A 17 -2.94 12.08 -14.91
C GLY A 17 -4.32 12.67 -14.59
N GLY A 18 -4.87 12.38 -13.42
CA GLY A 18 -6.22 12.81 -13.00
C GLY A 18 -7.38 12.02 -13.60
N LYS A 19 -7.13 11.10 -14.56
CA LYS A 19 -8.15 10.24 -15.16
C LYS A 19 -8.20 8.89 -14.43
N GLN A 20 -9.39 8.47 -14.02
CA GLN A 20 -9.61 7.12 -13.47
C GLN A 20 -9.30 6.06 -14.53
N VAL A 21 -8.45 5.09 -14.17
CA VAL A 21 -8.01 3.98 -15.02
C VAL A 21 -8.42 2.61 -14.48
N SER A 22 -8.77 2.52 -13.19
CA SER A 22 -9.26 1.29 -12.57
C SER A 22 -10.19 1.61 -11.40
N GLU A 23 -11.19 0.77 -11.21
CA GLU A 23 -12.07 0.75 -10.04
C GLU A 23 -12.44 -0.69 -9.69
N GLN A 24 -12.44 -0.97 -8.40
CA GLN A 24 -13.02 -2.18 -7.82
C GLN A 24 -13.86 -1.77 -6.61
N SER A 25 -14.97 -2.49 -6.40
CA SER A 25 -15.81 -2.27 -5.23
C SER A 25 -16.35 -3.56 -4.65
N ASP A 26 -16.35 -3.63 -3.32
CA ASP A 26 -16.96 -4.70 -2.53
C ASP A 26 -18.12 -4.16 -1.69
N ASP A 27 -19.05 -5.04 -1.32
CA ASP A 27 -20.09 -4.72 -0.34
C ASP A 27 -19.55 -4.77 1.11
N LYS A 28 -20.41 -4.46 2.09
CA LYS A 28 -20.04 -4.44 3.51
C LYS A 28 -19.98 -5.81 4.20
N SER A 29 -20.07 -6.91 3.46
CA SER A 29 -19.76 -8.22 4.03
C SER A 29 -18.29 -8.33 4.45
N ILE A 30 -17.44 -7.42 3.95
CA ILE A 30 -16.01 -7.33 4.27
C ILE A 30 -15.75 -6.14 5.20
N ASN A 31 -14.87 -6.32 6.18
CA ASN A 31 -14.34 -5.25 7.01
C ASN A 31 -12.86 -5.03 6.66
N PRO A 32 -12.49 -3.88 6.07
CA PRO A 32 -11.11 -3.61 5.72
C PRO A 32 -10.30 -3.29 6.99
N THR A 33 -9.51 -4.28 7.43
CA THR A 33 -8.70 -4.18 8.65
C THR A 33 -7.26 -3.79 8.38
N PHE A 34 -6.75 -4.12 7.18
CA PHE A 34 -5.35 -3.94 6.83
C PHE A 34 -5.22 -3.14 5.54
N LEU A 35 -4.27 -2.20 5.53
CA LEU A 35 -3.67 -1.69 4.31
C LEU A 35 -2.30 -2.32 4.20
N TYR A 36 -2.08 -3.13 3.17
CA TYR A 36 -0.81 -3.82 2.95
C TYR A 36 -0.39 -3.67 1.50
N SER A 37 0.91 -3.83 1.27
CA SER A 37 1.54 -3.81 -0.05
C SER A 37 2.68 -4.80 -0.08
N SER A 38 2.88 -5.45 -1.22
CA SER A 38 4.02 -6.31 -1.49
C SER A 38 4.28 -6.35 -3.00
N ASN A 39 5.47 -6.80 -3.41
CA ASN A 39 5.61 -7.39 -4.73
C ASN A 39 5.07 -8.81 -4.65
N GLU A 40 3.96 -9.09 -5.35
CA GLU A 40 3.39 -10.42 -5.39
C GLU A 40 3.90 -11.19 -6.61
N CYS A 41 4.33 -12.43 -6.39
CA CYS A 41 4.67 -13.36 -7.46
C CYS A 41 4.16 -14.77 -7.14
N TYR A 42 2.96 -15.10 -7.60
CA TYR A 42 2.27 -16.34 -7.27
C TYR A 42 3.10 -17.62 -7.53
N LEU A 43 3.85 -17.66 -8.64
CA LEU A 43 4.66 -18.83 -9.02
C LEU A 43 6.16 -18.68 -8.69
N GLY A 44 6.60 -17.53 -8.16
CA GLY A 44 8.02 -17.28 -7.91
C GLY A 44 8.90 -17.21 -9.17
N THR A 45 8.31 -16.95 -10.34
CA THR A 45 8.99 -16.90 -11.66
C THR A 45 8.91 -15.53 -12.33
N CYS A 46 8.67 -14.46 -11.56
CA CYS A 46 8.47 -13.12 -12.11
C CYS A 46 9.78 -12.41 -12.49
N GLY A 47 10.94 -13.03 -12.22
CA GLY A 47 12.24 -12.42 -12.41
C GLY A 47 12.43 -11.25 -11.44
N THR A 48 13.08 -10.18 -11.89
CA THR A 48 13.17 -8.94 -11.11
C THR A 48 11.84 -8.18 -11.21
N VAL A 49 11.23 -7.93 -10.05
CA VAL A 49 10.09 -7.01 -9.93
C VAL A 49 10.60 -5.72 -9.34
N ALA A 50 10.48 -4.63 -10.11
CA ALA A 50 10.96 -3.31 -9.71
C ALA A 50 10.25 -2.83 -8.43
N GLY A 51 11.01 -2.15 -7.57
CA GLY A 51 10.44 -1.49 -6.40
C GLY A 51 9.52 -0.32 -6.76
N TYR A 52 8.73 0.13 -5.78
CA TYR A 52 7.81 1.24 -5.93
C TYR A 52 7.65 2.02 -4.62
N SER A 53 7.07 3.22 -4.71
CA SER A 53 6.76 4.06 -3.55
C SER A 53 5.29 4.42 -3.49
N TRP A 54 4.79 4.57 -2.27
CA TRP A 54 3.59 5.33 -1.95
C TRP A 54 4.01 6.63 -1.33
N ASP A 55 3.84 7.73 -2.06
CA ASP A 55 4.21 9.06 -1.61
C ASP A 55 2.98 9.81 -1.13
N LYS A 56 3.14 10.57 -0.05
CA LYS A 56 2.10 11.40 0.59
C LYS A 56 0.86 10.59 0.96
N LEU A 57 1.08 9.40 1.54
CA LEU A 57 0.00 8.54 1.99
C LEU A 57 -0.73 9.23 3.16
N THR A 58 -2.06 9.35 3.02
CA THR A 58 -2.94 9.85 4.08
C THR A 58 -4.02 8.81 4.36
N ILE A 59 -4.22 8.49 5.65
CA ILE A 59 -5.24 7.56 6.12
C ILE A 59 -6.16 8.32 7.08
N HIS A 60 -7.47 8.25 6.83
CA HIS A 60 -8.49 8.80 7.71
C HIS A 60 -9.26 7.67 8.37
N LEU A 61 -9.25 7.63 9.70
CA LEU A 61 -9.98 6.64 10.48
C LEU A 61 -11.40 7.15 10.80
N SER A 62 -12.36 6.25 10.95
CA SER A 62 -13.74 6.61 11.35
C SER A 62 -13.82 7.10 12.80
N GLN A 63 -12.87 6.71 13.64
CA GLN A 63 -12.67 7.20 15.01
C GLN A 63 -11.16 7.38 15.26
N ALA A 64 -10.79 8.27 16.18
CA ALA A 64 -9.39 8.47 16.50
C ALA A 64 -8.81 7.24 17.20
N ASP A 65 -7.65 6.76 16.73
CA ASP A 65 -6.87 5.72 17.39
C ASP A 65 -5.39 6.17 17.44
N PRO A 66 -4.88 6.57 18.62
CA PRO A 66 -3.51 7.03 18.76
C PRO A 66 -2.47 5.91 18.59
N ASN A 67 -2.86 4.64 18.61
CA ASN A 67 -1.96 3.50 18.49
C ASN A 67 -1.85 2.96 17.07
N PHE A 68 -2.69 3.41 16.13
CA PHE A 68 -2.70 2.89 14.76
C PHE A 68 -1.33 2.98 14.08
N GLY A 69 -0.58 4.08 14.26
CA GLY A 69 0.76 4.23 13.69
C GLY A 69 1.77 3.15 14.14
N ASN A 70 1.57 2.56 15.33
CA ASN A 70 2.42 1.47 15.85
C ASN A 70 2.19 0.14 15.14
N THR A 71 1.13 0.03 14.32
CA THR A 71 0.83 -1.17 13.54
C THR A 71 1.65 -1.27 12.25
N LEU A 72 2.40 -0.22 11.88
CA LEU A 72 3.25 -0.22 10.70
C LEU A 72 4.31 -1.33 10.82
N ASN A 73 4.21 -2.32 9.92
CA ASN A 73 5.17 -3.38 9.78
C ASN A 73 5.80 -3.31 8.38
N LEU A 74 7.13 -3.47 8.31
CA LEU A 74 7.89 -3.34 7.08
C LEU A 74 8.75 -4.60 6.87
N MET A 75 8.65 -5.20 5.68
CA MET A 75 9.52 -6.27 5.22
C MET A 75 10.07 -5.89 3.85
N ASN A 76 11.40 -5.89 3.70
CA ASN A 76 12.10 -5.36 2.51
C ASN A 76 11.59 -3.97 2.06
N ALA A 77 11.27 -3.10 3.03
CA ALA A 77 10.69 -1.78 2.78
C ALA A 77 11.20 -0.76 3.81
N THR A 78 11.10 0.52 3.47
CA THR A 78 11.43 1.66 4.34
C THR A 78 10.29 2.66 4.36
N SER A 79 10.14 3.43 5.44
CA SER A 79 9.09 4.44 5.57
C SER A 79 9.60 5.68 6.31
N SER A 80 9.00 6.84 6.02
CA SER A 80 9.13 8.04 6.85
C SER A 80 8.50 7.89 8.25
N GLY A 81 7.76 6.80 8.49
CA GLY A 81 6.90 6.61 9.65
C GLY A 81 5.56 7.31 9.48
N PHE A 82 4.58 6.87 10.28
CA PHE A 82 3.28 7.52 10.39
C PHE A 82 3.31 8.63 11.45
N ALA A 83 2.80 9.80 11.09
CA ALA A 83 2.61 10.93 11.98
C ALA A 83 1.13 11.33 12.03
N THR A 84 0.71 11.87 13.18
CA THR A 84 -0.66 12.38 13.38
C THR A 84 -0.60 13.69 14.16
N SER A 85 -1.53 14.60 13.86
CA SER A 85 -1.68 15.89 14.54
C SER A 85 -3.05 16.03 15.22
N ASP A 86 -3.93 15.05 15.07
CA ASP A 86 -5.34 15.07 15.48
C ASP A 86 -5.70 13.86 16.37
N GLN A 87 -4.77 13.48 17.24
CA GLN A 87 -4.91 12.39 18.22
C GLN A 87 -5.15 11.00 17.58
N GLY A 88 -4.69 10.81 16.34
CA GLY A 88 -4.80 9.53 15.63
C GLY A 88 -6.05 9.39 14.78
N LYS A 89 -6.74 10.49 14.44
CA LYS A 89 -7.87 10.48 13.50
C LYS A 89 -7.39 10.46 12.05
N THR A 90 -6.28 11.13 11.77
CA THR A 90 -5.59 11.19 10.48
C THR A 90 -4.13 10.81 10.66
N TRP A 91 -3.65 9.94 9.79
CA TRP A 91 -2.26 9.49 9.76
C TRP A 91 -1.62 9.81 8.42
N TYR A 92 -0.43 10.39 8.46
CA TYR A 92 0.33 10.79 7.29
C TYR A 92 1.69 10.10 7.26
N ALA A 93 2.08 9.59 6.09
CA ALA A 93 3.45 9.20 5.80
C ALA A 93 3.91 9.90 4.52
N GLU A 94 5.06 10.57 4.56
CA GLU A 94 5.64 11.24 3.39
C GLU A 94 6.01 10.22 2.31
N SER A 95 6.59 9.09 2.70
CA SER A 95 6.94 8.03 1.76
C SER A 95 6.96 6.66 2.45
N ILE A 96 6.41 5.67 1.75
CA ILE A 96 6.61 4.24 2.01
C ILE A 96 7.23 3.65 0.75
N LYS A 97 8.48 3.21 0.84
CA LYS A 97 9.23 2.63 -0.28
C LYS A 97 9.33 1.12 -0.11
N ILE A 98 8.82 0.39 -1.09
CA ILE A 98 8.95 -1.04 -1.25
C ILE A 98 10.14 -1.27 -2.19
N ASN A 99 11.13 -2.04 -1.75
CA ASN A 99 12.29 -2.32 -2.59
C ASN A 99 11.93 -3.32 -3.69
N GLU A 100 12.83 -3.43 -4.67
CA GLU A 100 12.74 -4.50 -5.67
C GLU A 100 12.84 -5.89 -5.02
N ASP A 101 12.21 -6.86 -5.66
CA ASP A 101 12.27 -8.27 -5.29
C ASP A 101 12.71 -9.13 -6.48
N TYR A 102 13.32 -10.27 -6.16
CA TYR A 102 13.91 -11.19 -7.12
C TYR A 102 13.23 -12.54 -7.02
N PHE A 103 12.43 -12.88 -8.03
CA PHE A 103 11.65 -14.11 -8.12
C PHE A 103 12.22 -15.00 -9.23
N TYR A 104 13.39 -15.58 -8.96
CA TYR A 104 14.02 -16.57 -9.83
C TYR A 104 14.03 -17.94 -9.13
N SER A 105 13.62 -18.99 -9.85
CA SER A 105 13.56 -20.36 -9.32
C SER A 105 14.92 -20.92 -8.88
N ASP A 106 16.01 -20.37 -9.41
CA ASP A 106 17.40 -20.71 -9.06
C ASP A 106 17.95 -19.84 -7.92
N GLY A 107 17.15 -18.94 -7.34
CA GLY A 107 17.57 -17.99 -6.30
C GLY A 107 18.51 -16.89 -6.78
N SER A 108 18.75 -16.79 -8.09
CA SER A 108 19.62 -15.76 -8.66
C SER A 108 19.02 -14.36 -8.53
N ARG A 109 19.88 -13.34 -8.68
CA ARG A 109 19.50 -11.94 -8.82
C ARG A 109 20.06 -11.44 -10.13
N LYS A 110 19.19 -11.11 -11.08
CA LYS A 110 19.59 -10.74 -12.45
C LYS A 110 18.93 -9.42 -12.81
N GLU A 111 19.74 -8.41 -13.07
CA GLU A 111 19.26 -7.12 -13.57
C GLU A 111 19.46 -7.04 -15.08
N CYS A 112 18.48 -6.46 -15.79
CA CYS A 112 18.70 -6.09 -17.18
C CYS A 112 19.76 -4.99 -17.21
N SER A 113 20.91 -5.27 -17.82
CA SER A 113 21.92 -4.24 -18.05
C SER A 113 21.35 -3.18 -18.99
N VAL A 114 21.39 -1.91 -18.56
CA VAL A 114 21.13 -0.75 -19.42
C VAL A 114 22.26 -0.53 -20.41
#